data_AF-A0A376VHE2-F1
#
_entry.id   AF-A0A376VHE2-F1
#
_cell.length_a   1.000
_cell.length_b   1.000
_cell.length_c   1.000
_cell.angle_alpha   90.00
_cell.angle_beta   90.00
_cell.angle_gamma   90.00
#
_symmetry.space_group_name_H-M   'P 1'
#
loop_
_entity.id
_entity.type
_entity.pdbx_description
1 polymer ?
#
loop_
_entity_poly.entity_id
_entity_poly.type
_entity_poly.pdbx_seq_one_letter_code
_entity_poly.pdbx_strand_id
1 'polypeptide(L)'
;MKSIGATRKNKLWSPFGYPVHHANEASAQVGSIVNCMFNRDCMTHTHINFIGSGLPLKLQREVAKELFGSEDAYDETKNYTPINDAKIKYAKWSLLRVCLHNAVTLCNWVWPMTVSPLKSRNYRGDLALEAKFFKAITGEEMTQEKLDLAAERIFTLHRAYTVKLMQTKDMRNEHDLICSWVFDKDPQIPVFTEGTDKMDRDDMHASLTMFYKEMGWDPQLGCPTRETLQRLGLEDIAADLAAHNLLPA
;
A
#
# COMPACT_ATOMS: atom_id res chain seq x y z
N MET A 1 8.07 2.28 22.34
CA MET A 1 9.49 2.20 21.93
C MET A 1 10.13 3.58 22.00
N LYS A 2 11.30 3.73 22.65
CA LYS A 2 12.11 4.96 22.52
C LYS A 2 12.66 5.02 21.09
N SER A 3 12.53 6.15 20.41
CA SER A 3 12.88 6.26 18.98
C SER A 3 14.33 5.84 18.75
N ILE A 4 14.55 5.00 17.75
CA ILE A 4 15.88 4.58 17.32
C ILE A 4 16.54 5.75 16.59
N GLY A 5 16.85 6.86 17.27
CA GLY A 5 17.57 8.02 16.71
C GLY A 5 17.13 8.42 15.28
N ALA A 6 15.85 8.24 14.94
CA ALA A 6 15.39 8.34 13.57
C ALA A 6 15.39 9.81 13.19
N THR A 7 16.23 10.18 12.23
CA THR A 7 16.43 11.55 11.79
C THR A 7 16.33 11.61 10.28
N ARG A 8 16.09 12.80 9.75
CA ARG A 8 16.20 13.05 8.32
C ARG A 8 17.53 12.56 7.72
N LYS A 9 18.61 12.57 8.52
CA LYS A 9 19.97 12.20 8.08
C LYS A 9 20.14 10.70 7.86
N ASN A 10 19.61 9.86 8.75
CA ASN A 10 19.70 8.40 8.61
C ASN A 10 18.55 7.78 7.81
N LYS A 11 17.54 8.59 7.44
CA LYS A 11 16.40 8.18 6.60
C LYS A 11 15.75 6.90 7.09
N LEU A 12 15.58 6.73 8.41
CA LEU A 12 14.75 5.65 8.94
C LEU A 12 13.28 6.04 8.79
N TRP A 13 12.50 5.19 8.12
CA TRP A 13 11.07 5.43 7.93
C TRP A 13 10.26 5.06 9.16
N SER A 14 10.56 3.89 9.71
CA SER A 14 9.80 3.27 10.79
C SER A 14 10.62 3.22 12.09
N PRO A 15 9.97 3.36 13.26
CA PRO A 15 10.59 3.04 14.54
C PRO A 15 11.08 1.60 14.66
N PHE A 16 10.67 0.70 13.76
CA PHE A 16 11.16 -0.68 13.67
C PHE A 16 12.48 -0.82 12.88
N GLY A 17 13.03 0.28 12.34
CA GLY A 17 14.43 0.34 11.91
C GLY A 17 14.72 0.08 10.43
N TYR A 18 13.71 0.02 9.56
CA TYR A 18 13.92 -0.06 8.11
C TYR A 18 14.00 1.33 7.44
N PRO A 19 14.81 1.47 6.37
CA PRO A 19 15.07 2.74 5.73
C PRO A 19 13.86 3.24 4.92
N VAL A 20 13.89 4.52 4.56
CA VAL A 20 13.03 5.11 3.53
C VAL A 20 13.30 4.37 2.22
N HIS A 21 12.26 3.72 1.70
CA HIS A 21 12.29 3.07 0.40
C HIS A 21 10.93 3.27 -0.27
N HIS A 22 10.85 4.19 -1.24
CA HIS A 22 9.63 4.43 -2.01
C HIS A 22 8.45 4.91 -1.17
N ALA A 23 8.73 5.83 -0.24
CA ALA A 23 7.78 6.30 0.77
C ALA A 23 7.11 7.63 0.35
N ASN A 24 6.96 8.56 1.29
CA ASN A 24 6.34 9.86 1.08
C ASN A 24 6.98 10.67 -0.06
N GLU A 25 8.27 10.49 -0.32
CA GLU A 25 9.03 11.17 -1.36
C GLU A 25 8.67 10.72 -2.78
N ALA A 26 8.06 9.54 -2.92
CA ALA A 26 7.65 8.99 -4.19
C ALA A 26 6.17 9.32 -4.49
N SER A 27 5.28 9.15 -3.51
CA SER A 27 3.84 9.33 -3.73
C SER A 27 3.08 9.68 -2.44
N ALA A 28 3.65 10.57 -1.62
CA ALA A 28 3.01 11.13 -0.42
C ALA A 28 2.32 10.06 0.45
N GLN A 29 1.00 10.11 0.59
CA GLN A 29 0.23 9.21 1.44
C GLN A 29 0.30 7.75 0.96
N VAL A 30 0.29 7.52 -0.36
CA VAL A 30 0.35 6.17 -0.96
C VAL A 30 1.66 5.49 -0.59
N GLY A 31 2.78 6.16 -0.83
CA GLY A 31 4.10 5.61 -0.46
C GLY A 31 4.28 5.47 1.05
N SER A 32 3.69 6.39 1.82
CA SER A 32 3.69 6.32 3.29
C SER A 32 2.96 5.07 3.79
N ILE A 33 1.74 4.83 3.32
CA ILE A 33 0.94 3.63 3.66
C ILE A 33 1.72 2.37 3.29
N VAL A 34 2.28 2.30 2.08
CA VAL A 34 3.07 1.15 1.61
C VAL A 34 4.20 0.79 2.57
N ASN A 35 4.88 1.79 3.13
CA ASN A 35 5.98 1.56 4.07
C ASN A 35 5.52 1.27 5.52
N CYS A 36 4.26 1.54 5.88
CA CYS A 36 3.77 1.30 7.24
C CYS A 36 3.26 -0.14 7.47
N MET A 37 2.89 -0.86 6.41
CA MET A 37 2.12 -2.09 6.57
C MET A 37 2.94 -3.38 6.75
N PHE A 38 4.24 -3.36 6.42
CA PHE A 38 5.10 -4.54 6.51
C PHE A 38 6.06 -4.44 7.70
N ASN A 39 6.42 -5.60 8.26
CA ASN A 39 7.41 -5.71 9.35
C ASN A 39 8.86 -5.71 8.82
N ARG A 40 9.07 -5.20 7.61
CA ARG A 40 10.34 -5.14 6.87
C ARG A 40 10.27 -4.02 5.84
N ASP A 41 11.38 -3.74 5.18
CA ASP A 41 11.38 -2.95 3.94
C ASP A 41 10.29 -3.48 2.99
N CYS A 42 9.42 -2.58 2.52
CA CYS A 42 8.23 -2.91 1.74
C CYS A 42 8.59 -3.54 0.39
N MET A 43 9.72 -3.16 -0.24
CA MET A 43 10.12 -3.61 -1.59
C MET A 43 8.97 -3.59 -2.60
N THR A 44 8.06 -2.63 -2.45
CA THR A 44 6.88 -2.45 -3.28
C THR A 44 7.27 -1.50 -4.41
N HIS A 45 7.62 -2.08 -5.56
CA HIS A 45 8.07 -1.37 -6.74
C HIS A 45 6.94 -1.13 -7.74
N THR A 46 5.79 -1.79 -7.58
CA THR A 46 4.64 -1.64 -8.47
C THR A 46 4.16 -0.19 -8.59
N HIS A 47 4.09 0.58 -7.49
CA HIS A 47 3.75 2.01 -7.57
C HIS A 47 4.87 2.84 -8.20
N ILE A 48 6.13 2.45 -7.98
CA ILE A 48 7.30 3.10 -8.59
C ILE A 48 7.38 2.90 -10.08
N ASN A 49 7.06 1.70 -10.58
CA ASN A 49 6.95 1.46 -12.02
C ASN A 49 5.93 2.42 -12.64
N PHE A 50 4.77 2.59 -11.99
CA PHE A 50 3.75 3.52 -12.47
C PHE A 50 4.23 4.98 -12.48
N ILE A 51 4.80 5.45 -11.36
CA ILE A 51 5.38 6.80 -11.21
C ILE A 51 6.51 7.04 -12.24
N GLY A 52 7.41 6.06 -12.37
CA GLY A 52 8.60 6.09 -13.20
C GLY A 52 8.40 5.61 -14.64
N SER A 53 7.15 5.46 -15.10
CA SER A 53 6.81 4.94 -16.43
C SER A 53 7.30 5.82 -17.58
N GLY A 54 7.66 7.08 -17.31
CA GLY A 54 8.09 8.06 -18.31
C GLY A 54 6.96 8.60 -19.19
N LEU A 55 5.71 8.24 -18.89
CA LEU A 55 4.55 8.81 -19.56
C LEU A 55 4.35 10.28 -19.14
N PRO A 56 3.89 11.16 -20.05
CA PRO A 56 3.40 12.48 -19.69
C PRO A 56 2.36 12.43 -18.56
N LEU A 57 2.40 13.39 -17.63
CA LEU A 57 1.52 13.44 -16.45
C LEU A 57 0.04 13.25 -16.79
N LYS A 58 -0.43 13.86 -17.89
CA LYS A 58 -1.81 13.68 -18.38
C LYS A 58 -2.16 12.21 -18.63
N LEU A 59 -1.28 11.47 -19.30
CA LEU A 59 -1.50 10.04 -19.59
C LEU A 59 -1.41 9.20 -18.32
N GLN A 60 -0.51 9.52 -17.40
CA GLN A 60 -0.45 8.85 -16.09
C GLN A 60 -1.78 9.03 -15.34
N ARG A 61 -2.32 10.25 -15.30
CA ARG A 61 -3.62 10.53 -14.66
C ARG A 61 -4.78 9.80 -15.32
N GLU A 62 -4.82 9.73 -16.66
CA GLU A 62 -5.82 8.92 -17.37
C GLU A 62 -5.77 7.44 -16.96
N VAL A 63 -4.58 6.85 -16.91
CA VAL A 63 -4.40 5.44 -16.48
C VAL A 63 -4.76 5.29 -14.99
N ALA A 64 -4.41 6.27 -14.15
CA ALA A 64 -4.78 6.27 -12.73
C ALA A 64 -6.31 6.31 -12.55
N LYS A 65 -7.03 7.04 -13.39
CA LYS A 65 -8.49 7.03 -13.43
C LYS A 65 -9.05 5.67 -13.81
N GLU A 66 -8.48 5.03 -14.83
CA GLU A 66 -8.89 3.69 -15.28
C GLU A 66 -8.67 2.63 -14.18
N LEU A 67 -7.54 2.71 -13.45
CA LEU A 67 -7.18 1.74 -12.41
C LEU A 67 -7.82 2.00 -11.04
N PHE A 68 -7.91 3.27 -10.65
CA PHE A 68 -8.22 3.69 -9.27
C PHE A 68 -9.48 4.56 -9.17
N GLY A 69 -10.09 4.90 -10.31
CA GLY A 69 -11.39 5.57 -10.40
C GLY A 69 -11.33 7.10 -10.49
N SER A 70 -10.17 7.74 -10.30
CA SER A 70 -10.00 9.18 -10.51
C SER A 70 -8.59 9.53 -10.97
N GLU A 71 -8.47 10.63 -11.72
CA GLU A 71 -7.19 11.26 -12.05
C GLU A 71 -6.46 11.75 -10.79
N ASP A 72 -7.23 12.12 -9.76
CA ASP A 72 -6.73 12.59 -8.45
C ASP A 72 -6.11 11.47 -7.61
N ALA A 73 -6.12 10.22 -8.10
CA ALA A 73 -5.33 9.15 -7.50
C ALA A 73 -3.82 9.39 -7.66
N TYR A 74 -3.42 10.18 -8.67
CA TYR A 74 -2.02 10.41 -9.00
C TYR A 74 -1.66 11.91 -9.04
N ASP A 75 -0.78 12.26 -8.10
CA ASP A 75 -0.11 13.54 -8.06
C ASP A 75 1.24 13.48 -8.75
N GLU A 76 1.67 14.61 -9.32
CA GLU A 76 3.05 14.75 -9.75
C GLU A 76 3.99 14.71 -8.54
N THR A 77 5.19 14.16 -8.73
CA THR A 77 6.16 14.00 -7.64
C THR A 77 6.49 15.37 -7.03
N LYS A 78 6.31 15.49 -5.71
CA LYS A 78 6.44 16.73 -4.92
C LYS A 78 5.42 17.83 -5.24
N ASN A 79 4.36 17.55 -5.99
CA ASN A 79 3.20 18.43 -6.13
C ASN A 79 1.96 17.70 -5.62
N TYR A 80 2.00 17.39 -4.32
CA TYR A 80 1.06 16.49 -3.68
C TYR A 80 -0.18 17.22 -3.16
N THR A 81 -1.31 16.53 -3.23
CA THR A 81 -2.60 16.98 -2.69
C THR A 81 -3.00 16.16 -1.45
N PRO A 82 -4.00 16.57 -0.67
CA PRO A 82 -4.56 15.77 0.42
C PRO A 82 -5.05 14.38 -0.01
N ILE A 83 -5.27 13.49 0.96
CA ILE A 83 -5.77 12.15 0.71
C ILE A 83 -7.19 12.14 0.13
N ASN A 84 -7.48 11.15 -0.73
CA ASN A 84 -8.81 10.86 -1.26
C ASN A 84 -8.99 9.34 -1.48
N ASP A 85 -10.22 8.90 -1.76
CA ASP A 85 -10.55 7.49 -1.94
C ASP A 85 -9.76 6.82 -3.09
N ALA A 86 -9.47 7.56 -4.16
CA ALA A 86 -8.75 7.03 -5.31
C ALA A 86 -7.27 6.76 -4.99
N LYS A 87 -6.64 7.61 -4.17
CA LYS A 87 -5.30 7.35 -3.60
C LYS A 87 -5.29 6.13 -2.69
N ILE A 88 -6.36 5.90 -1.93
CA ILE A 88 -6.48 4.71 -1.08
C ILE A 88 -6.58 3.43 -1.92
N LYS A 89 -7.35 3.46 -3.01
CA LYS A 89 -7.37 2.36 -4.00
C LYS A 89 -6.00 2.11 -4.63
N TYR A 90 -5.26 3.18 -4.93
CA TYR A 90 -3.89 3.07 -5.43
C TYR A 90 -2.94 2.43 -4.40
N ALA A 91 -3.02 2.82 -3.13
CA ALA A 91 -2.23 2.22 -2.05
C ALA A 91 -2.56 0.73 -1.85
N LYS A 92 -3.85 0.37 -1.80
CA LYS A 92 -4.31 -1.02 -1.71
C LYS A 92 -3.80 -1.84 -2.89
N TRP A 93 -3.99 -1.36 -4.11
CA TRP A 93 -3.50 -2.02 -5.32
C TRP A 93 -1.99 -2.30 -5.24
N SER A 94 -1.20 -1.32 -4.81
CA SER A 94 0.26 -1.45 -4.69
C SER A 94 0.67 -2.56 -3.71
N LEU A 95 0.03 -2.58 -2.53
CA LEU A 95 0.29 -3.57 -1.49
C LEU A 95 -0.17 -4.98 -1.88
N LEU A 96 -1.31 -5.10 -2.55
CA LEU A 96 -1.80 -6.39 -3.01
C LEU A 96 -0.92 -6.94 -4.14
N ARG A 97 -0.49 -6.11 -5.09
CA ARG A 97 0.39 -6.56 -6.19
C ARG A 97 1.72 -7.08 -5.72
N VAL A 98 2.35 -6.46 -4.72
CA VAL A 98 3.59 -7.02 -4.16
C VAL A 98 3.36 -8.37 -3.48
N CYS A 99 2.24 -8.56 -2.78
CA CYS A 99 1.91 -9.86 -2.20
C CYS A 99 1.66 -10.93 -3.28
N LEU A 100 0.91 -10.58 -4.32
CA LEU A 100 0.66 -11.46 -5.46
C LEU A 100 1.97 -11.87 -6.14
N HIS A 101 2.77 -10.89 -6.55
CA HIS A 101 4.01 -11.15 -7.29
C HIS A 101 5.01 -11.97 -6.48
N ASN A 102 5.08 -11.76 -5.15
CA ASN A 102 5.91 -12.62 -4.30
C ASN A 102 5.39 -14.07 -4.26
N ALA A 103 4.07 -14.28 -4.27
CA ALA A 103 3.47 -15.62 -4.27
C ALA A 103 3.65 -16.35 -5.61
N VAL A 104 3.53 -15.64 -6.73
CA VAL A 104 3.66 -16.22 -8.09
C VAL A 104 5.06 -16.06 -8.68
N THR A 105 6.03 -15.56 -7.90
CA THR A 105 7.43 -15.36 -8.29
C THR A 105 7.60 -14.46 -9.54
N LEU A 106 6.85 -13.37 -9.61
CA LEU A 106 7.02 -12.32 -10.62
C LEU A 106 7.83 -11.14 -10.07
N CYS A 107 8.61 -10.50 -10.92
CA CYS A 107 9.39 -9.33 -10.52
C CYS A 107 8.48 -8.09 -10.38
N ASN A 108 8.35 -7.58 -9.15
CA ASN A 108 7.51 -6.44 -8.82
C ASN A 108 8.00 -5.11 -9.44
N TRP A 109 9.22 -5.05 -9.97
CA TRP A 109 9.72 -3.90 -10.74
C TRP A 109 9.11 -3.76 -12.12
N VAL A 110 8.67 -4.87 -12.71
CA VAL A 110 8.15 -4.90 -14.09
C VAL A 110 6.63 -5.08 -14.10
N TRP A 111 6.12 -5.83 -13.13
CA TRP A 111 4.71 -6.19 -13.03
C TRP A 111 3.93 -5.29 -12.06
N PRO A 112 2.61 -5.14 -12.24
CA PRO A 112 1.86 -5.63 -13.39
C PRO A 112 2.08 -4.71 -14.60
N MET A 113 1.79 -5.21 -15.80
CA MET A 113 1.96 -4.45 -17.04
C MET A 113 0.86 -3.40 -17.19
N THR A 114 0.88 -2.34 -16.37
CA THR A 114 -0.11 -1.24 -16.39
C THR A 114 0.01 -0.39 -17.65
N VAL A 115 1.26 -0.17 -18.08
CA VAL A 115 1.60 0.69 -19.21
C VAL A 115 2.37 -0.10 -20.28
N SER A 116 2.39 0.44 -21.49
CA SER A 116 3.04 -0.12 -22.66
C SER A 116 3.83 0.97 -23.39
N PRO A 117 4.99 0.68 -23.99
CA PRO A 117 5.71 1.67 -24.80
C PRO A 117 5.03 1.94 -26.16
N LEU A 118 4.00 1.17 -26.52
CA LEU A 118 3.37 1.26 -27.84
C LEU A 118 2.32 2.37 -27.91
N LYS A 119 2.58 3.37 -28.75
CA LYS A 119 1.62 4.43 -29.15
C LYS A 119 0.29 3.87 -29.64
N SER A 120 0.33 2.77 -30.42
CA SER A 120 -0.86 2.12 -30.99
C SER A 120 -1.82 1.55 -29.94
N ARG A 121 -1.34 1.32 -28.70
CA ARG A 121 -2.18 0.88 -27.57
C ARG A 121 -2.56 2.04 -26.66
N ASN A 122 -2.38 3.28 -27.12
CA ASN A 122 -2.42 4.49 -26.28
C ASN A 122 -1.59 4.31 -24.99
N TYR A 123 -0.48 3.58 -25.08
CA TYR A 123 0.39 3.23 -23.95
C TYR A 123 -0.24 2.42 -22.81
N ARG A 124 -1.41 1.76 -23.02
CA ARG A 124 -2.00 0.84 -22.04
C ARG A 124 -1.35 -0.54 -22.15
N GLY A 125 -0.96 -1.11 -21.01
CA GLY A 125 -0.47 -2.47 -20.92
C GLY A 125 -1.60 -3.50 -20.91
N ASP A 126 -1.27 -4.77 -20.63
CA ASP A 126 -2.24 -5.87 -20.57
C ASP A 126 -2.28 -6.42 -19.13
N LEU A 127 -3.29 -5.98 -18.39
CA LEU A 127 -3.51 -6.36 -16.99
C LEU A 127 -3.92 -7.83 -16.84
N ALA A 128 -4.39 -8.48 -17.90
CA ALA A 128 -4.78 -9.89 -17.85
C ALA A 128 -3.58 -10.84 -17.98
N LEU A 129 -2.36 -10.32 -18.23
CA LEU A 129 -1.18 -11.15 -18.44
C LEU A 129 -0.87 -12.04 -17.23
N GLU A 130 -1.01 -11.53 -16.00
CA GLU A 130 -0.76 -12.33 -14.79
C GLU A 130 -1.64 -13.59 -14.75
N ALA A 131 -2.94 -13.45 -15.02
CA ALA A 131 -3.89 -14.56 -15.07
C ALA A 131 -3.62 -15.51 -16.24
N LYS A 132 -3.31 -14.97 -17.43
CA LYS A 132 -2.94 -15.77 -18.62
C LYS A 132 -1.70 -16.63 -18.37
N PHE A 133 -0.66 -16.05 -17.77
CA PHE A 133 0.56 -16.78 -17.43
C PHE A 133 0.33 -17.80 -16.33
N PHE A 134 -0.44 -17.46 -15.29
CA PHE A 134 -0.82 -18.40 -14.25
C PHE A 134 -1.45 -19.66 -14.84
N LYS A 135 -2.51 -19.49 -15.64
CA LYS A 135 -3.19 -20.59 -16.34
C LYS A 135 -2.26 -21.39 -17.24
N ALA A 136 -1.43 -20.71 -18.03
CA ALA A 136 -0.53 -21.38 -18.97
C ALA A 136 0.49 -22.29 -18.28
N ILE A 137 0.90 -21.93 -17.05
CA ILE A 137 1.90 -22.67 -16.28
C ILE A 137 1.27 -23.75 -15.39
N THR A 138 0.17 -23.43 -14.69
CA THR A 138 -0.43 -24.33 -13.68
C THR A 138 -1.57 -25.18 -14.23
N GLY A 139 -2.17 -24.77 -15.36
CA GLY A 139 -3.41 -25.33 -15.89
C GLY A 139 -4.67 -24.85 -15.17
N GLU A 140 -4.55 -24.03 -14.11
CA GLU A 140 -5.68 -23.57 -13.32
C GLU A 140 -6.31 -22.29 -13.89
N GLU A 141 -7.65 -22.28 -13.95
CA GLU A 141 -8.43 -21.15 -14.45
C GLU A 141 -8.54 -20.03 -13.40
N MET A 142 -7.63 -19.06 -13.50
CA MET A 142 -7.65 -17.84 -12.71
C MET A 142 -8.10 -16.63 -13.54
N THR A 143 -8.82 -15.72 -12.88
CA THR A 143 -9.11 -14.38 -13.40
C THR A 143 -8.31 -13.35 -12.61
N GLN A 144 -8.25 -12.11 -13.10
CA GLN A 144 -7.60 -11.02 -12.37
C GLN A 144 -8.24 -10.84 -10.99
N GLU A 145 -9.57 -10.87 -10.90
CA GLU A 145 -10.32 -10.71 -9.65
C GLU A 145 -10.02 -11.82 -8.65
N LYS A 146 -9.86 -13.07 -9.12
CA LYS A 146 -9.47 -14.19 -8.25
C LYS A 146 -8.04 -14.04 -7.73
N LEU A 147 -7.12 -13.56 -8.55
CA LEU A 147 -5.74 -13.28 -8.13
C LEU A 147 -5.71 -12.13 -7.12
N ASP A 148 -6.53 -11.10 -7.33
CA ASP A 148 -6.64 -9.95 -6.44
C ASP A 148 -7.20 -10.35 -5.08
N LEU A 149 -8.23 -11.20 -5.07
CA LEU A 149 -8.78 -11.80 -3.85
C LEU A 149 -7.74 -12.67 -3.12
N ALA A 150 -6.94 -13.44 -3.86
CA ALA A 150 -5.85 -14.22 -3.28
C ALA A 150 -4.76 -13.33 -2.67
N ALA A 151 -4.42 -12.23 -3.33
CA ALA A 151 -3.49 -11.23 -2.81
C ALA A 151 -4.02 -10.55 -1.53
N GLU A 152 -5.31 -10.19 -1.51
CA GLU A 152 -5.98 -9.63 -0.33
C GLU A 152 -5.95 -10.61 0.85
N ARG A 153 -6.20 -11.89 0.59
CA ARG A 153 -6.08 -12.97 1.58
C ARG A 153 -4.66 -13.05 2.15
N ILE A 154 -3.64 -13.07 1.29
CA ILE A 154 -2.23 -13.14 1.71
C ILE A 154 -1.86 -11.94 2.58
N PHE A 155 -2.20 -10.74 2.13
CA PHE A 155 -1.86 -9.51 2.84
C PHE A 155 -2.60 -9.41 4.20
N THR A 156 -3.87 -9.80 4.25
CA THR A 156 -4.64 -9.84 5.51
C THR A 156 -4.12 -10.93 6.45
N LEU A 157 -3.67 -12.07 5.92
CA LEU A 157 -3.00 -13.10 6.71
C LEU A 157 -1.69 -12.59 7.33
N HIS A 158 -0.86 -11.88 6.57
CA HIS A 158 0.33 -11.21 7.13
C HIS A 158 -0.05 -10.23 8.23
N ARG A 159 -1.12 -9.46 8.05
CA ARG A 159 -1.60 -8.53 9.07
C ARG A 159 -2.05 -9.24 10.34
N ALA A 160 -2.84 -10.32 10.21
CA ALA A 160 -3.27 -11.15 11.34
C ALA A 160 -2.07 -11.79 12.06
N TYR A 161 -1.05 -12.21 11.31
CA TYR A 161 0.20 -12.71 11.87
C TYR A 161 0.94 -11.64 12.67
N THR A 162 1.02 -10.40 12.18
CA THR A 162 1.62 -9.29 12.95
C THR A 162 0.83 -8.99 14.23
N VAL A 163 -0.51 -8.91 14.16
CA VAL A 163 -1.38 -8.76 15.34
C VAL A 163 -1.09 -9.84 16.38
N LYS A 164 -0.99 -11.10 15.93
CA LYS A 164 -0.65 -12.24 16.80
C LYS A 164 0.75 -12.14 17.37
N LEU A 165 1.76 -11.81 16.58
CA LEU A 165 3.15 -11.70 17.06
C LEU A 165 3.32 -10.57 18.08
N MET A 166 2.68 -9.43 17.85
CA MET A 166 2.77 -8.27 18.74
C MET A 166 1.85 -8.37 19.95
N GLN A 167 0.93 -9.35 19.97
CA GLN A 167 -0.06 -9.52 21.05
C GLN A 167 -0.89 -8.26 21.30
N THR A 168 -1.19 -7.52 20.22
CA THR A 168 -2.01 -6.30 20.27
C THR A 168 -2.88 -6.21 19.03
N LYS A 169 -4.10 -5.71 19.23
CA LYS A 169 -5.01 -5.33 18.15
C LYS A 169 -4.87 -3.86 17.76
N ASP A 170 -4.20 -3.04 18.58
CA ASP A 170 -3.97 -1.60 18.33
C ASP A 170 -2.76 -1.39 17.41
N MET A 171 -2.93 -1.81 16.17
CA MET A 171 -1.89 -1.68 15.16
C MET A 171 -1.63 -0.24 14.76
N ARG A 172 -2.63 0.65 14.85
CA ARG A 172 -2.46 2.08 14.58
C ARG A 172 -1.38 2.69 15.48
N ASN A 173 -1.47 2.47 16.79
CA ASN A 173 -0.60 3.13 17.75
C ASN A 173 0.67 2.33 18.07
N GLU A 174 0.71 1.04 17.75
CA GLU A 174 1.85 0.19 18.06
C GLU A 174 2.70 -0.22 16.85
N HIS A 175 2.10 -0.32 15.65
CA HIS A 175 2.78 -0.84 14.46
C HIS A 175 2.90 0.17 13.31
N ASP A 176 1.80 0.83 12.94
CA ASP A 176 1.69 1.66 11.73
C ASP A 176 2.25 3.07 11.96
N LEU A 177 3.44 3.13 12.57
CA LEU A 177 4.07 4.35 13.05
C LEU A 177 5.00 4.95 11.99
N ILE A 178 4.95 6.27 11.86
CA ILE A 178 5.79 7.06 10.96
C ILE A 178 6.72 7.93 11.80
N CYS A 179 8.02 7.94 11.48
CA CYS A 179 8.99 8.77 12.19
C CYS A 179 8.66 10.27 12.05
N SER A 180 8.81 11.02 13.15
CA SER A 180 8.32 12.40 13.23
C SER A 180 8.96 13.36 12.22
N TRP A 181 10.20 13.10 11.80
CA TRP A 181 10.93 13.93 10.84
C TRP A 181 10.22 14.06 9.48
N VAL A 182 9.35 13.12 9.12
CA VAL A 182 8.53 13.17 7.89
C VAL A 182 7.56 14.36 7.92
N PHE A 183 7.09 14.72 9.11
CA PHE A 183 6.18 15.84 9.37
C PHE A 183 6.91 17.11 9.77
N ASP A 184 7.99 16.99 10.55
CA ASP A 184 8.63 18.13 11.21
C ASP A 184 9.73 18.79 10.36
N LYS A 185 10.15 18.16 9.24
CA LYS A 185 11.18 18.72 8.35
C LYS A 185 10.72 20.05 7.77
N ASP A 186 11.70 20.92 7.55
CA ASP A 186 11.54 22.22 6.89
C ASP A 186 10.30 22.98 7.45
N PRO A 187 10.32 23.34 8.76
CA PRO A 187 9.14 23.82 9.49
C PRO A 187 8.49 25.07 8.90
N GLN A 188 9.27 25.89 8.19
CA GLN A 188 8.85 27.10 7.50
C GLN A 188 8.07 26.84 6.19
N ILE A 189 8.11 25.62 5.66
CA ILE A 189 7.42 25.24 4.43
C ILE A 189 6.07 24.61 4.81
N PRO A 190 4.94 25.19 4.38
CA PRO A 190 3.62 24.57 4.56
C PRO A 190 3.55 23.19 3.89
N VAL A 191 2.78 22.28 4.47
CA VAL A 191 2.45 20.99 3.83
C VAL A 191 1.75 21.24 2.49
N PHE A 192 1.91 20.31 1.54
CA PHE A 192 1.35 20.41 0.17
C PHE A 192 1.83 21.62 -0.67
N THR A 193 2.90 22.31 -0.24
CA THR A 193 3.58 23.28 -1.11
C THR A 193 4.34 22.54 -2.21
N GLU A 194 4.18 22.93 -3.47
CA GLU A 194 4.92 22.34 -4.59
C GLU A 194 6.45 22.35 -4.32
N GLY A 195 7.11 21.23 -4.61
CA GLY A 195 8.53 21.00 -4.34
C GLY A 195 8.84 20.36 -2.98
N THR A 196 7.85 20.24 -2.09
CA THR A 196 8.00 19.55 -0.80
C THR A 196 7.40 18.14 -0.79
N ASP A 197 7.96 17.28 0.04
CA ASP A 197 7.43 15.97 0.40
C ASP A 197 7.12 15.90 1.91
N LYS A 198 6.95 17.06 2.56
CA LYS A 198 6.50 17.17 3.96
C LYS A 198 5.05 16.73 4.06
N MET A 199 4.79 15.78 4.97
CA MET A 199 3.46 15.24 5.17
C MET A 199 2.73 15.99 6.28
N ASP A 200 1.41 16.04 6.18
CA ASP A 200 0.53 16.51 7.24
C ASP A 200 0.14 15.36 8.18
N ARG A 201 0.06 15.64 9.48
CA ARG A 201 -0.22 14.61 10.50
C ARG A 201 -1.68 14.16 10.46
N ASP A 202 -2.61 15.11 10.32
CA ASP A 202 -4.03 14.84 10.31
C ASP A 202 -4.43 14.13 9.01
N ASP A 203 -3.86 14.55 7.88
CA ASP A 203 -4.04 13.89 6.59
C ASP A 203 -3.49 12.46 6.59
N MET A 204 -2.33 12.20 7.21
CA MET A 204 -1.83 10.82 7.36
C MET A 204 -2.69 9.98 8.32
N HIS A 205 -3.23 10.56 9.38
CA HIS A 205 -4.18 9.87 10.26
C HIS A 205 -5.48 9.52 9.51
N ALA A 206 -6.01 10.45 8.71
CA ALA A 206 -7.14 10.21 7.82
C ALA A 206 -6.81 9.11 6.80
N SER A 207 -5.62 9.14 6.21
CA SER A 207 -5.14 8.15 5.24
C SER A 207 -5.14 6.73 5.79
N LEU A 208 -4.59 6.52 7.00
CA LEU A 208 -4.63 5.21 7.67
C LEU A 208 -6.07 4.76 7.93
N THR A 209 -6.92 5.67 8.42
CA THR A 209 -8.34 5.38 8.69
C THR A 209 -9.08 4.94 7.42
N MET A 210 -8.90 5.65 6.32
CA MET A 210 -9.52 5.33 5.03
C MET A 210 -8.97 4.02 4.48
N PHE A 211 -7.66 3.78 4.62
CA PHE A 211 -7.04 2.54 4.19
C PHE A 211 -7.57 1.32 4.95
N TYR A 212 -7.69 1.40 6.28
CA TYR A 212 -8.26 0.32 7.07
C TYR A 212 -9.69 -0.01 6.65
N LYS A 213 -10.53 1.02 6.43
CA LYS A 213 -11.89 0.82 5.91
C LYS A 213 -11.90 0.12 4.56
N GLU A 214 -11.05 0.56 3.63
CA GLU A 214 -10.93 -0.04 2.29
C GLU A 214 -10.45 -1.50 2.34
N MET A 215 -9.65 -1.86 3.35
CA MET A 215 -9.23 -3.25 3.60
C MET A 215 -10.27 -4.08 4.37
N GLY A 216 -11.38 -3.47 4.82
CA GLY A 216 -12.35 -4.11 5.71
C GLY A 216 -11.80 -4.38 7.12
N TRP A 217 -10.78 -3.65 7.54
CA TRP A 217 -10.17 -3.72 8.87
C TRP A 217 -10.85 -2.73 9.83
N ASP A 218 -10.57 -2.87 11.11
CA ASP A 218 -11.09 -1.96 12.12
C ASP A 218 -10.54 -0.53 11.88
N PRO A 219 -11.40 0.49 11.72
CA PRO A 219 -10.96 1.83 11.37
C PRO A 219 -10.21 2.54 12.50
N GLN A 220 -10.32 2.10 13.76
CA GLN A 220 -9.67 2.70 14.94
C GLN A 220 -8.45 1.92 15.43
N LEU A 221 -8.37 0.63 15.12
CA LEU A 221 -7.30 -0.24 15.57
C LEU A 221 -6.38 -0.71 14.43
N GLY A 222 -6.89 -0.78 13.19
CA GLY A 222 -6.13 -1.23 12.02
C GLY A 222 -5.90 -2.75 11.95
N CYS A 223 -6.45 -3.54 12.88
CA CYS A 223 -6.44 -5.00 12.82
C CYS A 223 -7.60 -5.54 11.95
N PRO A 224 -7.48 -6.75 11.37
CA PRO A 224 -8.55 -7.34 10.57
C PRO A 224 -9.80 -7.62 11.41
N THR A 225 -10.99 -7.41 10.83
CA THR A 225 -12.26 -7.78 11.46
C THR A 225 -12.57 -9.26 11.26
N ARG A 226 -13.45 -9.81 12.10
CA ARG A 226 -13.97 -11.18 11.92
C ARG A 226 -14.61 -11.37 10.54
N GLU A 227 -15.44 -10.42 10.14
CA GLU A 227 -16.14 -10.45 8.84
C GLU A 227 -15.15 -10.52 7.67
N THR A 228 -14.11 -9.69 7.68
CA THR A 228 -13.09 -9.71 6.63
C THR A 228 -12.31 -11.01 6.59
N LEU A 229 -11.91 -11.54 7.74
CA LEU A 229 -11.22 -12.84 7.80
C LEU A 229 -12.11 -13.96 7.23
N GLN A 230 -13.39 -14.01 7.59
CA GLN A 230 -14.33 -15.00 7.07
C GLN A 230 -14.57 -14.83 5.56
N ARG A 231 -14.78 -13.60 5.07
CA ARG A 231 -14.92 -13.31 3.63
C ARG A 231 -13.71 -13.80 2.83
N LEU A 232 -12.52 -13.76 3.44
CA LEU A 232 -11.28 -14.20 2.84
C LEU A 232 -10.99 -15.70 3.05
N GLY A 233 -11.85 -16.46 3.71
CA GLY A 233 -11.62 -17.89 3.99
C GLY A 233 -10.50 -18.14 4.99
N LEU A 234 -10.41 -17.28 6.02
CA LEU A 234 -9.45 -17.34 7.12
C LEU A 234 -10.19 -17.54 8.46
N GLU A 235 -11.20 -18.42 8.48
CA GLU A 235 -12.06 -18.67 9.64
C GLU A 235 -11.29 -19.25 10.84
N ASP A 236 -10.32 -20.11 10.57
CA ASP A 236 -9.40 -20.68 11.56
C ASP A 236 -8.54 -19.59 12.22
N ILE A 237 -8.05 -18.64 11.43
CA ILE A 237 -7.31 -17.47 11.93
C ILE A 237 -8.22 -16.56 12.76
N ALA A 238 -9.47 -16.35 12.34
CA ALA A 238 -10.44 -15.59 13.12
C ALA A 238 -10.75 -16.27 14.46
N ALA A 239 -10.85 -17.60 14.50
CA ALA A 239 -11.05 -18.36 15.74
C ALA A 239 -9.83 -18.26 16.68
N ASP A 240 -8.63 -18.40 16.12
CA ASP A 240 -7.37 -18.29 16.88
C ASP A 240 -7.16 -16.90 17.47
N LEU A 241 -7.35 -15.82 16.69
CA LEU A 241 -7.26 -14.45 17.21
C LEU A 241 -8.33 -14.18 18.29
N ALA A 242 -9.54 -14.70 18.12
CA ALA A 242 -10.60 -14.57 19.12
C ALA A 242 -10.22 -15.23 20.46
N ALA A 243 -9.65 -16.45 20.41
CA ALA A 243 -9.21 -17.17 21.60
C ALA A 243 -8.13 -16.42 22.39
N HIS A 244 -7.38 -15.54 21.72
CA HIS A 244 -6.36 -14.68 22.34
C HIS A 244 -6.84 -13.25 22.64
N ASN A 245 -8.14 -12.95 22.47
CA ASN A 245 -8.72 -11.60 22.61
C ASN A 245 -8.12 -10.54 21.65
N LEU A 246 -7.63 -10.97 20.49
CA LEU A 246 -6.94 -10.14 19.50
C LEU A 246 -7.83 -9.72 18.31
N LEU A 247 -9.15 -9.97 18.38
CA LEU A 247 -10.09 -9.39 17.44
C LEU A 247 -10.67 -8.06 17.96
N PRO A 248 -11.01 -7.13 17.06
CA PRO A 248 -11.85 -5.99 17.41
C PRO A 248 -13.22 -6.51 17.88
N ALA A 249 -13.90 -5.69 18.69
CA ALA A 249 -15.20 -6.02 19.26
C ALA A 249 -16.28 -6.13 18.18
#